data_AF-A0A822G0J1-F1
#
_entry.id   AF-A0A822G0J1-F1
#
_cell.length_a   1.000
_cell.length_b   1.000
_cell.length_c   1.000
_cell.angle_alpha   90.00
_cell.angle_beta   90.00
_cell.angle_gamma   90.00
#
_symmetry.space_group_name_H-M   'P 1'
#
loop_
_entity.id
_entity.type
_entity.pdbx_description
1 polymer ?
#
loop_
_entity_poly.entity_id
_entity_poly.type
_entity_poly.pdbx_seq_one_letter_code
_entity_poly.pdbx_strand_id
1 'polypeptide(L)'
;GYGADFAASNAAGRLLTGGLYIFSLIIVASYTANLASELTLAKSQFVISGIDDLKSGKIPSSRIGVRVGTVGEAYYLSHISRGNKNFYPLTTRQSLYDSLLAGIIDVSFIDEGIGTYVINNVYCNLTLVGAGFDTGVFGIVTP
;
A
#
# COMPACT_ATOMS: atom_id res chain seq x y z
N GLY A 1 7.64 -15.10 -36.02
CA GLY A 1 6.99 -15.44 -37.29
C GLY A 1 6.46 -16.84 -37.18
N TYR A 2 5.15 -17.03 -37.24
CA TYR A 2 4.53 -18.37 -37.26
C TYR A 2 4.49 -18.85 -38.72
N GLY A 3 5.61 -19.42 -39.16
CA GLY A 3 5.71 -20.06 -40.47
C GLY A 3 5.14 -21.47 -40.40
N ALA A 4 3.91 -21.64 -40.88
CA ALA A 4 3.45 -22.96 -41.32
C ALA A 4 3.91 -23.14 -42.78
N ASP A 5 5.18 -23.47 -42.99
CA ASP A 5 5.69 -23.89 -44.30
C ASP A 5 5.35 -25.36 -44.58
N PHE A 6 4.08 -25.69 -44.42
CA PHE A 6 3.47 -26.88 -44.96
C PHE A 6 2.15 -26.41 -45.58
N ALA A 7 2.19 -26.11 -46.87
CA ALA A 7 0.99 -25.82 -47.64
C ALA A 7 0.13 -27.09 -47.67
N ALA A 8 -0.72 -27.27 -46.65
CA ALA A 8 -1.62 -28.41 -46.56
C ALA A 8 -2.57 -28.40 -47.78
N SER A 9 -2.34 -29.35 -48.69
CA SER A 9 -3.11 -29.47 -49.93
C SER A 9 -4.53 -30.00 -49.69
N ASN A 10 -4.73 -30.78 -48.62
CA ASN A 10 -6.01 -31.39 -48.26
C ASN A 10 -6.85 -30.49 -47.34
N ALA A 11 -8.18 -30.50 -47.52
CA ALA A 11 -9.13 -29.67 -46.77
C ALA A 11 -9.01 -29.83 -45.24
N ALA A 12 -8.82 -31.06 -44.74
CA ALA A 12 -8.62 -31.34 -43.32
C ALA A 12 -7.33 -30.71 -42.76
N GLY A 13 -6.24 -30.70 -43.54
CA GLY A 13 -4.98 -30.10 -43.11
C GLY A 13 -5.05 -28.57 -43.02
N ARG A 14 -5.84 -27.93 -43.89
CA ARG A 14 -6.11 -26.48 -43.82
C ARG A 14 -6.93 -26.08 -42.60
N LEU A 15 -7.88 -26.93 -42.20
CA LEU A 15 -8.67 -26.71 -40.97
C LEU A 15 -7.80 -26.84 -39.72
N LEU A 16 -6.88 -27.81 -39.69
CA LEU A 16 -5.95 -28.00 -38.58
C LEU A 16 -4.94 -26.84 -38.47
N THR A 17 -4.35 -26.39 -39.59
CA THR A 17 -3.42 -25.25 -39.57
C THR A 17 -4.12 -23.95 -39.19
N GLY A 18 -5.35 -23.73 -39.66
CA GLY A 18 -6.18 -22.61 -39.24
C GLY A 18 -6.50 -22.63 -37.74
N GLY A 19 -6.87 -23.79 -37.19
CA GLY A 19 -7.10 -23.97 -35.76
C GLY A 19 -5.85 -23.70 -34.92
N LEU A 20 -4.69 -24.23 -35.33
CA LEU A 20 -3.39 -23.98 -34.70
C LEU A 20 -2.99 -22.49 -34.75
N TYR A 21 -3.30 -21.81 -35.84
CA TYR A 21 -3.04 -20.38 -35.99
C TYR A 21 -3.92 -19.54 -35.06
N ILE A 22 -5.22 -19.84 -34.96
CA ILE A 22 -6.11 -19.16 -34.02
C ILE A 22 -5.69 -19.44 -32.57
N PHE A 23 -5.32 -20.68 -32.26
CA PHE A 23 -4.86 -21.05 -30.93
C PHE A 23 -3.57 -20.32 -30.52
N SER A 24 -2.59 -20.21 -31.42
CA SER A 24 -1.36 -19.46 -31.15
C SER A 24 -1.62 -17.95 -30.98
N LEU A 25 -2.52 -17.39 -31.78
CA LEU A 25 -2.95 -15.99 -31.61
C LEU A 25 -3.62 -15.75 -30.26
N ILE A 26 -4.49 -16.66 -29.79
CA ILE A 26 -5.13 -16.54 -28.48
C ILE A 26 -4.09 -16.58 -27.36
N ILE A 27 -3.10 -17.47 -27.40
CA ILE A 27 -2.05 -17.55 -26.38
C ILE A 27 -1.26 -16.24 -26.30
N VAL A 28 -0.82 -15.71 -27.45
CA VAL A 28 -0.06 -14.45 -27.49
C VAL A 28 -0.91 -13.27 -27.02
N ALA A 29 -2.18 -13.24 -27.40
CA ALA A 29 -3.13 -12.22 -26.95
C ALA A 29 -3.37 -12.30 -25.44
N SER A 30 -3.55 -13.49 -24.88
CA SER A 30 -3.73 -13.69 -23.43
C SER A 30 -2.48 -13.31 -22.64
N TYR A 31 -1.28 -13.64 -23.13
CA TYR A 31 -0.03 -13.20 -22.49
C TYR A 31 0.12 -11.68 -22.52
N THR A 32 -0.16 -11.05 -23.67
CA THR A 32 -0.12 -9.58 -23.80
C THR A 32 -1.16 -8.92 -22.91
N ALA A 33 -2.37 -9.49 -22.80
CA ALA A 33 -3.43 -8.99 -21.93
C ALA A 33 -3.07 -9.15 -20.45
N ASN A 34 -2.49 -10.28 -20.03
CA ASN A 34 -2.07 -10.49 -18.65
C ASN A 34 -0.91 -9.54 -18.29
N LEU A 35 0.08 -9.42 -19.17
CA LEU A 35 1.18 -8.48 -18.99
C LEU A 35 0.68 -7.03 -18.91
N ALA A 36 -0.20 -6.62 -19.83
CA ALA A 36 -0.82 -5.30 -19.81
C ALA A 36 -1.67 -5.08 -18.54
N SER A 37 -2.38 -6.11 -18.07
CA SER A 37 -3.14 -6.06 -16.83
C SER A 37 -2.22 -5.88 -15.62
N GLU A 38 -1.07 -6.54 -15.57
CA GLU A 38 -0.09 -6.34 -14.50
C GLU A 38 0.54 -4.95 -14.53
N LEU A 39 0.86 -4.43 -15.72
CA LEU A 39 1.42 -3.07 -15.85
C LEU A 39 0.40 -1.97 -15.55
N THR A 40 -0.89 -2.23 -15.77
CA THR A 40 -1.97 -1.29 -15.43
C THR A 40 -2.44 -1.42 -13.98
N LEU A 41 -2.24 -2.59 -13.35
CA LEU A 41 -2.28 -2.76 -11.90
C LEU A 41 -0.95 -2.27 -11.27
N ALA A 42 -0.64 -0.99 -11.43
CA ALA A 42 0.22 -0.29 -10.48
C ALA A 42 -0.55 -0.08 -9.15
N LYS A 43 -1.02 -1.17 -8.54
CA LYS A 43 -1.59 -1.11 -7.21
C LYS A 43 -0.41 -0.91 -6.29
N SER A 44 -0.25 0.32 -5.77
CA SER A 44 0.61 0.56 -4.62
C SER A 44 0.18 -0.41 -3.54
N GLN A 45 0.91 -1.50 -3.38
CA GLN A 45 0.67 -2.48 -2.34
C GLN A 45 0.99 -1.76 -1.05
N PHE A 46 -0.05 -1.18 -0.42
CA PHE A 46 0.10 -0.65 0.91
C PHE A 46 0.64 -1.79 1.77
N VAL A 47 1.86 -1.60 2.29
CA VAL A 47 2.57 -2.60 3.10
C VAL A 47 1.76 -2.95 4.36
N ILE A 48 0.76 -2.13 4.67
CA ILE A 48 -0.03 -2.11 5.89
C ILE A 48 -1.48 -1.94 5.50
N SER A 49 -2.38 -2.70 6.11
CA SER A 49 -3.83 -2.51 5.93
C SER A 49 -4.49 -1.79 7.09
N GLY A 50 -3.86 -1.75 8.27
CA GLY A 50 -4.38 -1.05 9.43
C GLY A 50 -3.58 -1.29 10.71
N ILE A 51 -4.19 -0.99 11.85
CA ILE A 51 -3.55 -1.05 13.17
C ILE A 51 -3.17 -2.48 13.59
N ASP A 52 -3.89 -3.49 13.10
CA ASP A 52 -3.64 -4.89 13.46
C ASP A 52 -2.31 -5.41 12.87
N ASP A 53 -1.89 -4.87 11.72
CA ASP A 53 -0.59 -5.15 11.12
C ASP A 53 0.56 -4.60 12.00
N LEU A 54 0.32 -3.49 12.71
CA LEU A 54 1.28 -2.93 13.66
C LEU A 54 1.34 -3.77 14.95
N LYS A 55 0.19 -4.27 15.43
CA LYS A 55 0.11 -5.14 16.61
C LYS A 55 0.73 -6.52 16.38
N SER A 56 0.61 -7.05 15.16
CA SER A 56 1.19 -8.33 14.76
C SER A 56 2.70 -8.25 14.50
N GLY A 57 3.29 -7.05 14.50
CA GLY A 57 4.73 -6.87 14.32
C GLY A 57 5.21 -6.97 12.87
N LYS A 58 4.31 -6.74 11.90
CA LYS A 58 4.66 -6.72 10.46
C LYS A 58 5.71 -5.65 10.12
N ILE A 59 5.78 -4.60 10.94
CA ILE A 59 6.77 -3.51 10.84
C ILE A 59 7.59 -3.47 12.12
N PRO A 60 8.92 -3.31 12.03
CA PRO A 60 9.78 -3.12 13.20
C PRO A 60 9.35 -1.87 13.97
N SER A 61 9.24 -2.01 15.30
CA SER A 61 8.79 -0.93 16.17
C SER A 61 9.63 0.36 16.04
N SER A 62 10.92 0.23 15.69
CA SER A 62 11.83 1.36 15.45
C SER A 62 11.48 2.22 14.24
N ARG A 63 10.65 1.72 13.31
CA ARG A 63 10.17 2.47 12.13
C ARG A 63 8.77 3.04 12.32
N ILE A 64 8.21 2.92 13.52
CA ILE A 64 6.93 3.53 13.90
C ILE A 64 7.22 4.86 14.58
N GLY A 65 6.82 5.95 13.94
CA GLY A 65 6.93 7.30 14.48
C GLY A 65 5.80 7.59 15.45
N VAL A 66 6.13 7.95 16.69
CA VAL A 66 5.13 8.37 17.69
C VAL A 66 5.58 9.65 18.36
N ARG A 67 4.64 10.60 18.48
CA ARG A 67 4.91 11.90 19.09
C ARG A 67 4.84 11.82 20.61
N VAL A 68 5.97 12.11 21.26
CA VAL A 68 6.09 12.04 22.73
C VAL A 68 5.22 13.10 23.42
N GLY A 69 4.66 12.77 24.58
CA GLY A 69 3.80 13.64 25.37
C GLY A 69 2.40 13.86 24.77
N THR A 70 1.96 12.98 23.87
CA THR A 70 0.63 13.06 23.25
C THR A 70 -0.21 11.82 23.55
N VAL A 71 -1.51 11.91 23.32
CA VAL A 71 -2.44 10.76 23.42
C VAL A 71 -2.01 9.59 22.54
N GLY A 72 -1.33 9.85 21.41
CA GLY A 72 -0.78 8.81 20.55
C GLY A 72 0.31 7.97 21.22
N GLU A 73 1.12 8.56 22.10
CA GLU A 73 2.09 7.80 22.91
C GLU A 73 1.39 6.90 23.91
N ALA A 74 0.39 7.43 24.63
CA ALA A 74 -0.37 6.65 25.60
C ALA A 74 -1.09 5.47 24.93
N TYR A 75 -1.68 5.68 23.75
CA TYR A 75 -2.32 4.63 22.96
C TYR A 75 -1.31 3.56 22.50
N TYR A 76 -0.16 3.98 21.96
CA TYR A 76 0.88 3.05 21.52
C TYR A 76 1.37 2.16 22.68
N LEU A 77 1.65 2.76 23.83
CA LEU A 77 2.14 2.04 25.01
C LEU A 77 1.12 1.05 25.56
N SER A 78 -0.16 1.43 25.60
CA SER A 78 -1.22 0.57 26.16
C SER A 78 -1.65 -0.55 25.21
N HIS A 79 -1.76 -0.28 23.90
CA HIS A 79 -2.42 -1.19 22.96
C HIS A 79 -1.49 -1.87 21.95
N ILE A 80 -0.27 -1.37 21.74
CA ILE A 80 0.66 -1.89 20.72
C ILE A 80 1.89 -2.51 21.38
N SER A 81 2.64 -1.73 22.17
CA SER A 81 3.93 -2.17 22.71
C SER A 81 3.87 -2.76 24.12
N ARG A 82 2.68 -2.85 24.72
CA ARG A 82 2.45 -3.41 26.08
C ARG A 82 3.37 -2.79 27.13
N GLY A 83 3.58 -1.47 27.03
CA GLY A 83 4.39 -0.67 27.96
C GLY A 83 5.83 -0.42 27.53
N ASN A 84 6.29 -0.97 26.40
CA ASN A 84 7.66 -0.76 25.93
C ASN A 84 7.81 0.51 25.07
N LYS A 85 8.83 1.33 25.34
CA LYS A 85 9.17 2.53 24.55
C LYS A 85 10.18 2.18 23.44
N ASN A 86 9.74 1.39 22.47
CA ASN A 86 10.55 0.89 21.35
C ASN A 86 10.25 1.58 20.00
N PHE A 87 9.53 2.69 20.03
CA PHE A 87 9.14 3.50 18.86
C PHE A 87 10.16 4.60 18.55
N TYR A 88 10.08 5.20 17.36
CA TYR A 88 10.86 6.37 16.99
C TYR A 88 10.22 7.65 17.57
N PRO A 89 10.87 8.33 18.52
CA PRO A 89 10.28 9.48 19.20
C PRO A 89 10.30 10.71 18.30
N LEU A 90 9.13 11.32 18.12
CA LEU A 90 8.95 12.56 17.37
C LEU A 90 8.65 13.72 18.33
N THR A 91 9.34 14.85 18.16
CA THR A 91 9.17 16.03 19.03
C THR A 91 8.13 17.00 18.44
N THR A 92 8.21 17.23 17.13
CA THR A 92 7.41 18.25 16.42
C THR A 92 6.51 17.60 15.36
N ARG A 93 5.44 18.28 14.95
CA ARG A 93 4.60 17.83 13.84
C ARG A 93 5.34 17.85 12.50
N GLN A 94 6.21 18.82 12.27
CA GLN A 94 7.02 18.89 11.05
C GLN A 94 7.99 17.72 10.95
N SER A 95 8.70 17.41 12.04
CA SER A 95 9.63 16.26 12.07
C SER A 95 8.95 14.92 11.79
N LEU A 96 7.64 14.81 12.03
CA LEU A 96 6.85 13.63 11.64
C LEU A 96 6.84 13.50 10.11
N TYR A 97 6.40 14.54 9.40
CA TYR A 97 6.33 14.52 7.94
C TYR A 97 7.71 14.39 7.31
N ASP A 98 8.71 15.11 7.83
CA ASP A 98 10.09 15.03 7.33
C ASP A 98 10.66 13.61 7.48
N SER A 99 10.43 12.95 8.61
CA SER A 99 10.90 11.58 8.85
C SER A 99 10.17 10.55 7.97
N LEU A 100 8.89 10.80 7.67
CA LEU A 100 8.05 9.95 6.80
C LEU A 100 8.48 10.10 5.33
N LEU A 101 8.77 11.33 4.89
CA LEU A 101 9.29 11.62 3.55
C LEU A 101 10.73 11.13 3.36
N ALA A 102 11.55 11.20 4.40
CA ALA A 102 12.92 10.67 4.40
C ALA A 102 12.98 9.13 4.48
N GLY A 103 11.85 8.44 4.71
CA GLY A 103 11.79 6.98 4.83
C GLY A 103 12.42 6.40 6.10
N ILE A 104 12.72 7.25 7.09
CA ILE A 104 13.24 6.84 8.40
C ILE A 104 12.18 6.04 9.14
N ILE A 105 10.95 6.56 9.10
CA ILE A 105 9.74 5.91 9.62
C ILE A 105 8.84 5.52 8.46
N ASP A 106 8.16 4.38 8.59
CA ASP A 106 7.17 3.91 7.61
C ASP A 106 5.76 4.36 7.96
N VAL A 107 5.49 4.58 9.25
CA VAL A 107 4.14 4.79 9.79
C VAL A 107 4.17 5.79 10.91
N SER A 108 3.13 6.60 10.99
CA SER A 108 2.81 7.42 12.16
C SER A 108 1.30 7.48 12.36
N PHE A 109 0.88 7.78 13.59
CA PHE A 109 -0.51 8.07 13.91
C PHE A 109 -0.82 9.54 13.68
N ILE A 110 -1.99 9.82 13.12
CA ILE A 110 -2.54 11.16 12.98
C ILE A 110 -4.06 11.09 13.10
N ASP A 111 -4.65 12.18 13.55
CA ASP A 111 -6.10 12.36 13.50
C ASP A 111 -6.60 12.36 12.04
N GLU A 112 -7.71 11.68 11.79
CA GLU A 112 -8.23 11.49 10.42
C GLU A 112 -8.62 12.81 9.76
N GLY A 113 -9.24 13.74 10.50
CA GLY A 113 -9.68 15.02 9.96
C GLY A 113 -8.49 15.90 9.54
N ILE A 114 -7.52 16.06 10.44
CA ILE A 114 -6.32 16.85 10.17
C ILE A 114 -5.44 16.16 9.11
N GLY A 115 -5.29 14.83 9.22
CA GLY A 115 -4.50 14.04 8.30
C GLY A 115 -5.01 14.13 6.87
N THR A 116 -6.32 14.02 6.66
CA THR A 116 -6.93 14.05 5.33
C THR A 116 -6.68 15.38 4.65
N TYR A 117 -6.84 16.48 5.38
CA TYR A 117 -6.58 17.82 4.84
C TYR A 117 -5.09 18.01 4.48
N VAL A 118 -4.18 17.67 5.39
CA VAL A 118 -2.74 17.92 5.21
C VAL A 118 -2.15 17.02 4.12
N ILE A 119 -2.53 15.76 4.07
CA ILE A 119 -2.02 14.81 3.09
C ILE A 119 -2.54 15.14 1.69
N ASN A 120 -3.81 15.49 1.54
CA ASN A 120 -4.38 15.81 0.22
C ASN A 120 -3.94 17.18 -0.32
N ASN A 121 -3.66 18.16 0.55
CA ASN A 121 -3.37 19.53 0.10
C ASN A 121 -1.89 19.91 0.16
N VAL A 122 -1.09 19.29 1.03
CA VAL A 122 0.31 19.68 1.27
C VAL A 122 1.28 18.56 0.91
N TYR A 123 0.98 17.32 1.31
CA TYR A 123 1.89 16.19 1.16
C TYR A 123 1.26 15.03 0.37
N CYS A 124 1.02 15.25 -0.92
CA CYS A 124 0.40 14.26 -1.81
C CYS A 124 1.21 12.98 -2.04
N ASN A 125 2.46 12.93 -1.55
CA ASN A 125 3.31 11.73 -1.58
C ASN A 125 3.02 10.78 -0.39
N LEU A 126 2.21 11.23 0.56
CA LEU A 126 1.76 10.44 1.70
C LEU A 126 0.33 9.97 1.46
N THR A 127 -0.07 8.94 2.20
CA THR A 127 -1.42 8.38 2.13
C THR A 127 -1.89 8.00 3.52
N LEU A 128 -3.18 8.15 3.77
CA LEU A 128 -3.83 7.59 4.96
C LEU A 128 -4.16 6.13 4.68
N VAL A 129 -3.86 5.26 5.65
CA VAL A 129 -3.99 3.82 5.51
C VAL A 129 -4.74 3.24 6.71
N GLY A 130 -5.74 2.42 6.42
CA GLY A 130 -6.58 1.79 7.43
C GLY A 130 -7.79 2.63 7.86
N ALA A 131 -8.65 2.01 8.67
CA ALA A 131 -9.80 2.68 9.29
C ALA A 131 -9.39 3.36 10.60
N GLY A 132 -10.18 4.35 11.03
CA GLY A 132 -10.05 4.95 12.36
C GLY A 132 -10.10 3.87 13.45
N PHE A 133 -9.08 3.85 14.32
CA PHE A 133 -8.90 2.82 15.35
C PHE A 133 -9.26 3.32 16.76
N ASP A 134 -9.42 4.63 16.93
CA ASP A 134 -9.79 5.26 18.18
C ASP A 134 -10.69 6.46 17.91
N THR A 135 -11.72 6.65 18.73
CA THR A 135 -12.67 7.75 18.61
C THR A 135 -12.33 8.80 19.65
N GLY A 136 -11.43 9.72 19.30
CA GLY A 136 -11.13 10.91 20.09
C GLY A 136 -12.07 12.06 19.78
N VAL A 137 -12.39 12.87 20.78
CA VAL A 137 -13.16 14.12 20.60
C VAL A 137 -12.38 15.28 21.19
N PHE A 138 -12.32 16.40 20.47
CA PHE A 138 -11.76 17.64 21.01
C PHE A 138 -12.78 18.32 21.92
N GLY A 139 -12.34 18.69 23.11
CA GLY A 139 -13.15 19.42 24.10
C GLY A 139 -12.43 20.66 24.59
N ILE A 140 -13.21 21.65 25.05
CA ILE A 140 -12.68 22.83 25.72
C ILE A 140 -12.50 22.47 27.20
N VAL A 141 -11.29 22.64 27.71
CA VAL A 141 -10.99 22.48 29.13
C VAL A 141 -10.98 23.86 29.77
N THR A 142 -11.85 24.06 30.76
CA THR A 142 -11.83 25.22 31.65
C THR A 142 -11.24 24.82 33.00
N PRO A 143 -10.47 25.72 33.66
CA PRO A 143 -9.91 25.48 34.99
C PRO A 143 -10.97 25.39 36.09
#